data_AF-A0A6G3T9S0-F1
#
_entry.id   AF-A0A6G3T9S0-F1
#
_cell.length_a   1.000
_cell.length_b   1.000
_cell.length_c   1.000
_cell.angle_alpha   90.00
_cell.angle_beta   90.00
_cell.angle_gamma   90.00
#
_symmetry.space_group_name_H-M   'P 1'
#
loop_
_entity.id
_entity.type
_entity.pdbx_description
1 polymer ?
#
loop_
_entity_poly.entity_id
_entity_poly.type
_entity_poly.pdbx_seq_one_letter_code
_entity_poly.pdbx_strand_id
1 'polypeptide(L)'
;MILDGMEDSSAAMTVDARGLVTGWSDGARRLTGHAAEEVVGRPARDLLARGAPTRPLTRTDPAGTALSGTVVVRHRDGRPVGL
;
A
#
# COMPACT_ATOMS: atom_id res chain seq x y z
N MET A 1 11.62 -0.49 14.10
CA MET A 1 11.30 0.94 13.95
C MET A 1 9.80 1.03 13.85
N ILE A 2 9.16 1.49 14.92
CA ILE A 2 7.70 1.49 15.08
C ILE A 2 7.17 2.73 14.32
N LEU A 3 6.26 2.52 13.37
CA LEU A 3 5.51 3.59 12.71
C LEU A 3 4.30 3.96 13.60
N ASP A 4 4.56 4.41 14.83
CA ASP A 4 3.55 4.93 15.75
C ASP A 4 3.71 6.46 15.74
N GLY A 5 3.00 7.13 14.83
CA GLY A 5 3.13 8.58 14.65
C GLY A 5 2.88 9.10 13.23
N MET A 6 2.10 8.42 12.39
CA MET A 6 1.59 9.01 11.14
C MET A 6 0.13 9.40 11.37
N GLU A 7 -0.08 10.69 11.64
CA GLU A 7 -1.37 11.26 11.97
C GLU A 7 -2.38 11.10 10.82
N ASP A 8 -3.38 10.24 11.10
CA ASP A 8 -4.76 10.06 10.64
C ASP A 8 -5.19 10.19 9.16
N SER A 9 -4.43 10.83 8.27
CA SER A 9 -4.92 11.16 6.91
C SER A 9 -4.31 10.33 5.78
N SER A 10 -3.22 9.60 6.03
CA SER A 10 -2.50 8.82 5.02
C SER A 10 -2.57 7.30 5.27
N ALA A 11 -2.80 6.55 4.19
CA ALA A 11 -2.62 5.10 4.18
C ALA A 11 -1.19 4.77 3.77
N ALA A 12 -0.51 3.94 4.55
CA ALA A 12 0.88 3.55 4.31
C ALA A 12 1.08 2.05 4.52
N MET A 13 2.02 1.50 3.75
CA MET A 13 2.45 0.11 3.81
C MET A 13 3.97 0.07 3.64
N THR A 14 4.62 -0.82 4.38
CA THR A 14 6.05 -1.10 4.22
C THR A 14 6.23 -2.49 3.64
N VAL A 15 7.20 -2.65 2.74
CA VAL A 15 7.55 -3.94 2.14
C VAL A 15 9.04 -4.25 2.31
N ASP A 16 9.38 -5.54 2.37
CA ASP A 16 10.76 -5.98 2.31
C ASP A 16 11.29 -6.03 0.85
N ALA A 17 12.57 -6.41 0.69
CA ALA A 17 13.22 -6.55 -0.61
C ALA A 17 12.60 -7.66 -1.50
N ARG A 18 11.81 -8.57 -0.94
CA ARG A 18 11.06 -9.61 -1.67
C ARG A 18 9.65 -9.14 -2.04
N GLY A 19 9.26 -7.94 -1.64
CA GLY A 19 7.93 -7.38 -1.85
C GLY A 19 6.86 -7.93 -0.90
N LEU A 20 7.28 -8.51 0.23
CA LEU A 20 6.37 -8.95 1.29
C LEU A 20 6.05 -7.78 2.22
N VAL A 21 4.79 -7.66 2.61
CA VAL A 21 4.34 -6.63 3.54
C VAL A 21 4.97 -6.86 4.92
N THR A 22 5.63 -5.84 5.46
CA THR A 22 6.24 -5.84 6.79
C THR A 22 5.60 -4.83 7.74
N GLY A 23 4.80 -3.90 7.22
CA GLY A 23 4.09 -2.91 8.01
C GLY A 23 2.81 -2.44 7.34
N TRP A 24 1.81 -2.11 8.14
CA TRP A 24 0.49 -1.72 7.71
C TRP A 24 -0.05 -0.63 8.64
N SER A 25 -0.33 0.56 8.12
CA SER A 25 -0.85 1.66 8.94
C SER A 25 -2.36 1.52 9.21
N ASP A 26 -2.84 2.17 10.26
CA ASP A 26 -4.28 2.27 10.54
C ASP A 26 -5.06 2.94 9.40
N GLY A 27 -4.46 3.93 8.73
CA GLY A 27 -5.03 4.52 7.53
C GLY A 27 -5.23 3.50 6.41
N ALA A 28 -4.28 2.59 6.21
CA ALA A 28 -4.39 1.52 5.21
C ALA A 28 -5.45 0.48 5.59
N ARG A 29 -5.57 0.14 6.88
CA ARG A 29 -6.66 -0.69 7.40
C ARG A 29 -8.03 -0.06 7.16
N ARG A 30 -8.21 1.23 7.47
CA ARG A 30 -9.48 1.93 7.23
C ARG A 30 -9.83 2.00 5.74
N LEU A 31 -8.83 2.27 4.90
CA LEU A 31 -9.02 2.43 3.46
C LEU A 31 -9.40 1.11 2.76
N THR A 32 -8.80 0.00 3.18
CA THR A 32 -8.94 -1.30 2.50
C THR A 32 -9.79 -2.33 3.24
N GLY A 33 -10.09 -2.09 4.52
CA GLY A 33 -10.74 -3.04 5.42
C GLY A 33 -9.84 -4.19 5.90
N HIS A 34 -8.60 -4.30 5.44
CA HIS A 34 -7.67 -5.35 5.84
C HIS A 34 -6.96 -5.01 7.16
N ALA A 35 -6.99 -5.93 8.11
CA ALA A 35 -6.20 -5.83 9.34
C ALA A 35 -4.73 -6.18 9.06
N ALA A 36 -3.80 -5.67 9.87
CA ALA A 36 -2.36 -5.89 9.69
C ALA A 36 -2.01 -7.39 9.69
N GLU A 37 -2.68 -8.15 10.55
CA GLU A 37 -2.52 -9.59 10.74
C GLU A 37 -2.94 -10.39 9.49
N GLU A 38 -3.83 -9.84 8.66
CA GLU A 38 -4.32 -10.48 7.43
C GLU A 38 -3.38 -10.25 6.24
N VAL A 39 -2.46 -9.27 6.32
CA VAL A 39 -1.65 -8.79 5.19
C VAL A 39 -0.15 -8.88 5.40
N VAL A 40 0.34 -8.73 6.64
CA VAL A 40 1.77 -8.87 6.95
C VAL A 40 2.25 -10.27 6.58
N GLY A 41 3.40 -10.34 5.90
CA GLY A 41 3.97 -11.58 5.35
C GLY A 41 3.42 -11.99 3.98
N ARG A 42 2.44 -11.27 3.42
CA ARG A 42 1.89 -11.54 2.08
C ARG A 42 2.51 -10.66 1.00
N PRO A 43 2.44 -11.06 -0.29
CA PRO A 43 2.89 -10.20 -1.39
C PRO A 43 2.07 -8.92 -1.50
N ALA A 44 2.71 -7.76 -1.52
CA ALA A 44 2.04 -6.46 -1.66
C ALA A 44 1.19 -6.33 -2.93
N ARG A 45 1.58 -7.01 -4.02
CA ARG A 45 0.84 -7.05 -5.30
C ARG A 45 -0.57 -7.63 -5.18
N ASP A 46 -0.85 -8.45 -4.16
CA ASP A 46 -2.18 -9.05 -3.95
C ASP A 46 -3.21 -8.03 -3.44
N LEU A 47 -2.72 -6.89 -2.94
CA LEU A 47 -3.52 -5.77 -2.48
C LEU A 47 -3.85 -4.78 -3.62
N LEU A 48 -3.23 -4.92 -4.79
CA LEU A 48 -3.50 -4.07 -5.95
C LEU A 48 -4.69 -4.62 -6.76
N ALA A 49 -5.51 -3.73 -7.31
CA ALA A 49 -6.57 -4.11 -8.24
C ALA A 49 -5.93 -4.51 -9.59
N ARG A 50 -6.12 -5.78 -9.99
CA ARG A 50 -5.60 -6.29 -11.26
C ARG A 50 -6.33 -5.63 -12.43
N GLY A 51 -5.58 -5.21 -13.45
CA GLY A 51 -6.13 -4.60 -14.68
C GLY A 51 -6.69 -3.18 -14.50
N ALA A 52 -6.58 -2.59 -13.31
CA ALA A 52 -6.94 -1.20 -13.10
C ALA A 52 -5.89 -0.26 -13.72
N PRO A 53 -6.30 0.92 -14.21
CA PRO A 53 -5.36 1.90 -14.74
C PRO A 53 -4.40 2.32 -13.62
N THR A 54 -3.13 1.97 -13.80
CA THR A 54 -2.04 2.46 -12.95
C THR A 54 -1.37 3.63 -13.66
N ARG A 55 -1.16 4.74 -12.96
CA ARG A 55 -0.26 5.77 -13.46
C ARG A 55 1.18 5.27 -13.29
N PRO A 56 2.05 5.39 -14.31
CA PRO A 56 3.42 4.91 -14.20
C PRO A 56 4.10 5.47 -12.95
N LEU A 57 4.86 4.61 -12.28
CA LEU A 57 5.69 5.02 -11.15
C LEU A 57 6.86 5.84 -11.70
N THR A 58 6.96 7.09 -11.26
CA THR A 58 8.05 7.99 -11.65
C THR A 58 8.98 8.18 -10.46
N ARG A 59 10.29 8.20 -10.73
CA ARG A 59 11.33 8.48 -9.75
C ARG A 59 11.25 9.95 -9.33
N THR A 60 11.04 10.20 -8.05
CA THR A 60 10.84 11.58 -7.53
C THR A 60 12.08 12.18 -6.90
N ASP A 61 13.11 11.37 -6.66
CA ASP A 61 14.37 11.84 -6.08
C ASP A 61 15.58 11.41 -6.94
N PRO A 62 16.71 12.14 -6.91
CA PRO A 62 17.90 11.83 -7.72
C PRO A 62 18.53 10.48 -7.39
N ALA A 63 18.52 10.07 -6.11
CA ALA A 63 18.98 8.75 -5.65
C ALA A 63 17.97 7.63 -5.98
N GLY A 64 16.75 8.04 -6.34
CA GLY A 64 15.49 7.31 -6.56
C GLY A 64 15.31 6.07 -5.77
N THR A 65 15.38 6.35 -4.50
CA THR A 65 14.76 5.56 -3.46
C THR A 65 13.24 5.77 -3.43
N ALA A 66 12.76 6.92 -3.91
CA ALA A 66 11.35 7.27 -3.94
C ALA A 66 10.73 7.16 -5.34
N LEU A 67 9.61 6.45 -5.40
CA LEU A 67 8.73 6.34 -6.54
C LEU A 67 7.39 7.01 -6.21
N SER A 68 6.83 7.76 -7.15
CA SER A 68 5.49 8.33 -7.04
C SER A 68 4.66 7.97 -8.26
N GLY A 69 3.42 7.54 -8.02
CA GLY A 69 2.44 7.20 -9.03
C GLY A 69 1.10 6.92 -8.38
N THR A 70 0.11 6.57 -9.20
CA THR A 70 -1.24 6.26 -8.73
C THR A 70 -1.51 4.79 -8.99
N VAL A 71 -1.86 4.07 -7.94
CA VAL A 71 -2.27 2.67 -8.01
C VAL A 71 -3.68 2.54 -7.45
N VAL A 72 -4.45 1.62 -8.01
CA VAL A 72 -5.76 1.26 -7.46
C VAL A 72 -5.57 0.09 -6.51
N VAL A 73 -5.99 0.28 -5.26
CA VAL A 73 -5.92 -0.74 -4.20
C VAL A 73 -7.24 -1.50 -4.16
N ARG A 74 -7.19 -2.78 -3.79
CA ARG A 74 -8.36 -3.63 -3.62
C ARG A 74 -8.78 -3.64 -2.16
N HIS A 75 -10.06 -3.42 -1.91
CA HIS A 75 -10.68 -3.58 -0.60
C HIS A 75 -10.91 -5.06 -0.29
N ARG A 76 -11.10 -5.40 0.99
CA ARG A 76 -11.27 -6.78 1.48
C ARG A 76 -12.44 -7.54 0.84
N ASP A 77 -13.48 -6.82 0.43
CA ASP A 77 -14.68 -7.35 -0.25
C ASP A 77 -14.47 -7.59 -1.75
N GLY A 78 -13.28 -7.23 -2.28
CA GLY A 78 -12.92 -7.41 -3.68
C GLY A 78 -13.09 -6.16 -4.56
N ARG A 79 -13.72 -5.09 -4.08
CA ARG A 79 -13.91 -3.87 -4.89
C ARG A 79 -12.64 -3.02 -4.96
N PRO A 80 -12.40 -2.28 -6.06
CA PRO A 80 -11.34 -1.27 -6.10
C PRO A 80 -11.69 -0.09 -5.18
N VAL A 81 -10.69 0.46 -4.50
CA VAL A 81 -10.83 1.67 -3.68
C VAL A 81 -10.50 2.88 -4.54
N GLY A 82 -11.44 3.83 -4.65
CA GLY A 82 -11.23 5.10 -5.35
C GLY A 82 -11.82 5.20 -6.76
N LEU A 83 -12.80 4.37 -7.12
CA LEU A 83 -13.64 4.53 -8.32
C LEU A 83 -15.10 4.73 -7.92
#